data_AF-A0A519K5Y4-F1
#
_entry.id   AF-A0A519K5Y4-F1
#
_cell.length_a   1.000
_cell.length_b   1.000
_cell.length_c   1.000
_cell.angle_alpha   90.00
_cell.angle_beta   90.00
_cell.angle_gamma   90.00
#
_symmetry.space_group_name_H-M   'P 1'
#
loop_
_entity.id
_entity.type
_entity.pdbx_description
1 polymer ?
#
loop_
_entity_poly.entity_id
_entity_poly.type
_entity_poly.pdbx_seq_one_letter_code
_entity_poly.pdbx_strand_id
1 'polypeptide(L)'
;MYSIEREKLMMLYLQYHDWALFGLSVMEEHFCRVLEFRNIISFNNANDNYHLLESYFSQYLDKVPLKHLASWLNISAVHLSRIRKERAKISSN
;
A
#
# COMPACT_ATOMS: atom_id res chain seq x y z
N MET A 1 -1.76 -11.45 20.43
CA MET A 1 -1.75 -11.60 18.96
C MET A 1 -2.25 -13.00 18.67
N TYR A 2 -3.30 -13.14 17.85
CA TYR A 2 -3.84 -14.44 17.45
C TYR A 2 -3.20 -14.88 16.13
N SER A 3 -2.90 -16.17 16.00
CA SER A 3 -2.34 -16.76 14.79
C SER A 3 -2.96 -18.13 14.53
N ILE A 4 -2.93 -18.55 13.27
CA ILE A 4 -3.37 -19.87 12.82
C ILE A 4 -2.25 -20.49 11.98
N GLU A 5 -1.92 -21.75 12.25
CA GLU A 5 -1.00 -22.51 11.41
C GLU A 5 -1.60 -22.72 10.02
N ARG A 6 -0.75 -22.68 8.99
CA ARG A 6 -1.20 -22.81 7.60
C ARG A 6 -1.96 -24.12 7.39
N GLU A 7 -1.48 -25.21 7.97
CA GLU A 7 -2.10 -26.53 7.87
C GLU A 7 -3.52 -26.52 8.46
N LYS A 8 -3.71 -25.86 9.60
CA LYS A 8 -5.03 -25.71 10.24
C LYS A 8 -5.98 -24.84 9.43
N LEU A 9 -5.47 -23.77 8.83
CA LEU A 9 -6.26 -22.95 7.91
C LEU A 9 -6.71 -23.74 6.67
N MET A 10 -5.80 -24.54 6.09
CA MET A 10 -6.13 -25.38 4.94
C MET A 10 -7.15 -26.47 5.29
N MET A 11 -7.03 -27.08 6.48
CA MET A 11 -8.06 -28.00 6.98
C MET A 11 -9.42 -27.32 7.14
N LEU A 12 -9.45 -26.07 7.61
CA LEU A 12 -10.69 -25.31 7.75
C LEU A 12 -11.38 -25.08 6.39
N TYR A 13 -10.62 -24.74 5.35
CA TYR A 13 -11.13 -24.60 3.99
C TYR A 13 -11.63 -25.92 3.40
N LEU A 14 -10.95 -27.03 3.69
CA LEU A 14 -11.38 -28.36 3.22
C LEU A 14 -12.64 -28.85 3.94
N GLN A 15 -12.77 -28.55 5.24
CA GLN A 15 -13.85 -29.06 6.07
C GLN A 15 -15.14 -28.23 5.95
N TYR A 16 -15.03 -26.92 5.74
CA TYR A 16 -16.17 -26.00 5.73
C TYR A 16 -16.15 -25.16 4.46
N HIS A 17 -17.10 -25.41 3.56
CA HIS A 17 -17.21 -24.70 2.29
C HIS A 17 -17.32 -23.18 2.47
N ASP A 18 -18.10 -22.72 3.45
CA ASP A 18 -18.27 -21.29 3.74
C ASP A 18 -16.96 -20.62 4.14
N TRP A 19 -16.07 -21.34 4.85
CA TRP A 19 -14.74 -20.83 5.19
C TRP A 19 -13.85 -20.70 3.95
N ALA A 20 -13.96 -21.63 3.00
CA ALA A 20 -13.25 -21.51 1.73
C ALA A 20 -13.76 -20.32 0.90
N LEU A 21 -15.08 -20.12 0.84
CA LEU A 21 -15.68 -18.96 0.17
C LEU A 21 -15.24 -17.64 0.82
N PHE A 22 -15.29 -17.57 2.15
CA PHE A 22 -14.80 -16.41 2.89
C PHE A 22 -13.32 -16.12 2.57
N GLY A 23 -12.46 -17.15 2.64
CA GLY A 23 -11.05 -17.01 2.31
C GLY A 23 -10.83 -16.53 0.87
N LEU A 24 -11.62 -17.04 -0.08
CA LEU A 24 -11.58 -16.59 -1.47
C LEU A 24 -11.99 -15.13 -1.61
N SER A 25 -13.09 -14.69 -0.99
CA SER A 25 -13.54 -13.30 -1.03
C SER A 25 -12.51 -12.34 -0.44
N VAL A 26 -11.89 -12.70 0.69
CA VAL A 26 -10.81 -11.90 1.30
C VAL A 26 -9.62 -11.77 0.35
N MET A 27 -9.20 -12.89 -0.27
CA MET A 27 -8.08 -12.90 -1.20
C MET A 27 -8.37 -12.14 -2.48
N GLU A 28 -9.57 -12.28 -3.05
CA GLU A 28 -10.04 -11.57 -4.23
C GLU A 28 -10.03 -10.06 -3.98
N GLU A 29 -10.70 -9.60 -2.92
CA GLU A 29 -10.78 -8.18 -2.58
C GLU A 29 -9.39 -7.58 -2.33
N HIS A 30 -8.52 -8.31 -1.63
CA HIS A 30 -7.15 -7.87 -1.41
C HIS A 30 -6.34 -7.81 -2.73
N PHE A 31 -6.46 -8.83 -3.58
CA PHE A 31 -5.73 -8.90 -4.84
C PHE A 31 -6.16 -7.79 -5.80
N CYS A 32 -7.46 -7.56 -5.95
CA CYS A 32 -8.01 -6.46 -6.75
C CYS A 32 -7.49 -5.11 -6.26
N ARG A 33 -7.55 -4.83 -4.95
CA ARG A 33 -7.03 -3.58 -4.39
C ARG A 33 -5.53 -3.39 -4.65
N VAL A 34 -4.72 -4.44 -4.47
CA VAL A 34 -3.28 -4.36 -4.74
C VAL A 34 -3.00 -4.07 -6.22
N LEU A 35 -3.73 -4.70 -7.13
CA LEU A 35 -3.59 -4.46 -8.56
C LEU A 35 -4.02 -3.05 -8.95
N GLU A 36 -5.18 -2.59 -8.49
CA GLU A 36 -5.67 -1.22 -8.72
C GLU A 36 -4.66 -0.20 -8.23
N PHE A 37 -4.21 -0.35 -6.99
CA PHE A 37 -3.25 0.55 -6.38
C PHE A 37 -1.92 0.57 -7.13
N ARG A 38 -1.44 -0.60 -7.58
CA ARG A 38 -0.23 -0.71 -8.40
C ARG A 38 -0.38 -0.06 -9.76
N ASN A 39 -1.54 -0.23 -10.41
CA ASN A 39 -1.84 0.41 -11.69
C ASN A 39 -1.84 1.93 -11.53
N ILE A 40 -2.54 2.46 -10.52
CA ILE A 40 -2.57 3.90 -10.22
C ILE A 40 -1.15 4.44 -10.08
N ILE A 41 -0.30 3.80 -9.25
CA ILE A 41 1.09 4.24 -9.08
C ILE A 41 1.88 4.22 -10.38
N SER A 42 1.66 3.22 -11.24
CA SER A 42 2.42 3.05 -12.47
C SER A 42 2.06 4.09 -13.55
N PHE A 43 0.82 4.57 -13.57
CA PHE A 43 0.34 5.53 -14.57
C PHE A 43 0.38 7.00 -14.10
N ASN A 44 0.29 7.24 -12.80
CA ASN A 44 0.37 8.59 -12.24
C ASN A 44 1.79 9.16 -12.28
N ASN A 45 1.88 10.48 -12.21
CA ASN A 45 3.16 11.15 -12.00
C ASN A 45 3.62 11.06 -10.53
N ALA A 46 4.88 11.42 -10.30
CA ALA A 46 5.54 11.39 -8.99
C ALA A 46 4.81 12.17 -7.89
N ASN A 47 4.23 13.31 -8.26
CA ASN A 47 3.55 14.19 -7.32
C ASN A 47 2.20 13.57 -6.92
N ASP A 48 1.41 13.14 -7.90
CA ASP A 48 0.10 12.52 -7.69
C ASP A 48 0.22 11.24 -6.85
N ASN A 49 1.27 10.44 -7.05
CA ASN A 49 1.53 9.28 -6.21
C ASN A 49 1.91 9.63 -4.78
N TYR A 50 2.65 10.71 -4.57
CA TYR A 50 2.96 11.20 -3.23
C TYR A 50 1.68 11.68 -2.51
N HIS A 51 0.81 12.40 -3.22
CA HIS A 51 -0.50 12.81 -2.71
C HIS A 51 -1.39 11.63 -2.35
N LEU A 52 -1.44 10.61 -3.21
CA LEU A 52 -2.17 9.38 -2.96
C LEU A 52 -1.65 8.68 -1.70
N LEU A 53 -0.33 8.57 -1.55
CA LEU A 53 0.26 8.03 -0.33
C LEU A 53 -0.09 8.82 0.92
N GLU A 54 -0.13 10.15 0.81
CA GLU A 54 -0.51 11.01 1.92
C GLU A 54 -1.96 10.79 2.35
N SER A 55 -2.88 10.61 1.41
CA SER A 55 -4.29 10.38 1.73
C SER A 55 -4.55 9.02 2.38
N TYR A 56 -3.86 7.96 1.94
CA TYR A 56 -4.07 6.59 2.46
C TYR A 56 -3.14 6.22 3.62
N PHE A 57 -1.93 6.79 3.67
CA PHE A 57 -0.82 6.31 4.50
C PHE A 57 -0.01 7.44 5.16
N SER A 58 -0.65 8.58 5.46
CA SER A 58 -0.01 9.76 6.11
C SER A 58 0.89 9.39 7.29
N GLN A 59 0.42 8.52 8.19
CA GLN A 59 1.15 8.09 9.39
C GLN A 59 2.49 7.37 9.11
N TYR A 60 2.71 6.89 7.89
CA TYR A 60 3.90 6.17 7.49
C TYR A 60 4.89 7.03 6.70
N LEU A 61 4.45 8.17 6.15
CA LEU A 61 5.29 9.03 5.32
C LEU A 61 6.55 9.51 6.06
N ASP A 62 6.43 9.81 7.35
CA ASP A 62 7.53 10.29 8.18
C ASP A 62 8.34 9.16 8.83
N LYS A 63 7.78 7.96 8.90
CA LYS A 63 8.43 6.79 9.50
C LYS A 63 9.27 6.00 8.50
N VAL A 64 8.86 6.01 7.24
CA VAL A 64 9.55 5.27 6.17
C VAL A 64 10.76 6.08 5.68
N PRO A 65 11.96 5.49 5.66
CA PRO A 65 13.13 6.17 5.12
C PRO A 65 12.92 6.62 3.67
N LEU A 66 13.33 7.85 3.37
CA LEU A 66 13.11 8.51 2.07
C LEU A 66 13.51 7.62 0.88
N LYS A 67 14.62 6.88 0.99
CA LYS A 67 15.12 6.00 -0.07
C LYS A 67 14.14 4.88 -0.43
N HIS A 68 13.50 4.26 0.58
CA HIS A 68 12.53 3.19 0.34
C HIS A 68 11.25 3.73 -0.28
N LEU A 69 10.78 4.89 0.19
CA LEU A 69 9.61 5.54 -0.39
C LEU A 69 9.86 5.97 -1.85
N ALA A 70 11.04 6.52 -2.14
CA ALA A 70 11.43 6.90 -3.50
C ALA A 70 11.51 5.68 -4.43
N SER A 71 12.12 4.58 -3.96
CA SER A 71 12.19 3.32 -4.71
C SER A 71 10.80 2.75 -5.00
N TRP A 72 9.89 2.80 -4.04
CA TRP A 72 8.53 2.28 -4.19
C TRP A 72 7.68 3.13 -5.12
N LEU A 73 7.88 4.45 -5.11
CA LEU A 73 7.29 5.41 -6.03
C LEU A 73 7.94 5.44 -7.42
N ASN A 74 8.99 4.63 -7.66
CA ASN A 74 9.77 4.61 -8.88
C ASN A 74 10.35 5.98 -9.28
N ILE A 75 10.82 6.75 -8.30
CA ILE A 75 11.44 8.08 -8.50
C ILE A 75 12.77 8.19 -7.76
N SER A 76 13.59 9.19 -8.11
CA SER A 76 14.82 9.43 -7.37
C SER A 76 14.53 10.02 -5.98
N ALA A 77 15.38 9.69 -4.99
CA ALA A 77 15.26 10.25 -3.64
C ALA A 77 15.39 11.79 -3.64
N VAL A 78 16.16 12.34 -4.57
CA VAL A 78 16.29 13.79 -4.77
C VAL A 78 14.96 14.39 -5.24
N HIS A 79 14.29 13.75 -6.21
CA HIS A 79 12.99 14.18 -6.70
C HIS A 79 11.94 14.16 -5.57
N LEU A 80 11.88 13.08 -4.80
CA LEU A 80 10.98 12.96 -3.65
C LEU A 80 11.27 14.00 -2.55
N SER A 81 12.55 14.28 -2.28
CA SER A 81 12.96 15.33 -1.33
C SER A 81 12.44 16.71 -1.76
N ARG A 82 12.49 17.00 -3.07
CA ARG A 82 11.95 18.25 -3.63
C ARG A 82 10.45 18.37 -3.44
N ILE A 83 9.69 17.31 -3.75
CA ILE A 83 8.23 17.27 -3.55
C ILE A 83 7.86 17.57 -2.09
N ARG A 84 8.55 16.93 -1.12
CA ARG A 84 8.33 17.17 0.32
C ARG A 84 8.58 18.63 0.71
N LYS A 85 9.65 19.24 0.20
CA LYS A 85 10.00 20.64 0.49
C LYS A 85 9.00 21.63 -0.12
N GLU A 86 8.54 21.38 -1.35
CA GLU A 86 7.53 22.22 -2.01
C GLU A 86 6.21 22.18 -1.21
N ARG A 87 5.81 21.00 -0.71
CA ARG A 87 4.63 20.84 0.16
C ARG A 87 4.74 21.54 1.52
N ALA A 88 5.87 21.42 2.20
CA ALA A 88 6.08 22.08 3.50
C ALA A 88 5.90 23.60 3.42
N LYS A 89 6.27 24.22 2.28
CA LYS A 89 6.05 25.64 2.01
C LYS A 89 4.59 26.01 1.75
N ILE A 90 3.82 25.11 1.11
CA ILE A 90 2.40 25.34 0.82
C ILE A 90 1.56 25.25 2.11
N SER A 91 1.92 24.36 3.04
CA SER A 91 1.20 24.21 4.31
C SER A 91 1.52 25.28 5.37
N SER A 92 2.51 26.15 5.12
CA SER A 92 2.92 27.25 6.01
C SER A 92 2.49 28.64 5.53
N ASN A 93 1.67 28.71 4.47
CA ASN A 93 0.89 29.87 4.03
C ASN A 93 -0.61 29.60 4.24
#